data_AF-A0A7G1P094-F1
#
_entry.id   AF-A0A7G1P094-F1
#
_cell.length_a   1.000
_cell.length_b   1.000
_cell.length_c   1.000
_cell.angle_alpha   90.00
_cell.angle_beta   90.00
_cell.angle_gamma   90.00
#
_symmetry.space_group_name_H-M   'P 1'
#
loop_
_entity.id
_entity.type
_entity.pdbx_description
1 polymer ?
#
loop_
_entity_poly.entity_id
_entity_poly.type
_entity_poly.pdbx_seq_one_letter_code
_entity_poly.pdbx_strand_id
1 'polypeptide(L)'
;MATGRSVGPARWQKAFEVLTGRTAGRFARVAPRRVRDLVLGLLSDLPRKNCWSIAEWVGEACPDGVQHLLGRARWDADRVCDDLREYVLEHLRDEDAVLVVDETGAVKKGTHTVGVQRQYTGTAGRIDNAQVAVYLVHAGIRGHAAVDREL
;
A
#
# COMPACT_ATOMS: atom_id res chain seq x y z
N MET A 1 12.27 -21.97 5.34
CA MET A 1 10.87 -21.59 5.61
C MET A 1 10.86 -20.64 6.80
N ALA A 2 10.66 -19.34 6.58
CA ALA A 2 10.49 -18.39 7.67
C ALA A 2 9.11 -18.65 8.29
N THR A 3 9.07 -19.16 9.52
CA THR A 3 7.86 -19.21 10.33
C THR A 3 7.39 -17.77 10.54
N GLY A 4 6.34 -17.36 9.81
CA GLY A 4 5.74 -16.05 9.99
C GLY A 4 5.29 -15.88 11.44
N ARG A 5 5.68 -14.77 12.07
CA ARG A 5 5.17 -14.43 13.40
C ARG A 5 3.66 -14.26 13.29
N SER A 6 2.89 -15.13 13.93
CA SER A 6 1.44 -14.99 14.01
C SER A 6 1.10 -13.76 14.86
N VAL A 7 0.32 -12.83 14.31
CA VAL A 7 -0.21 -11.68 15.05
C VAL A 7 -1.63 -12.03 15.48
N GLY A 8 -1.91 -11.92 16.78
CA GLY A 8 -3.27 -12.13 17.30
C GLY A 8 -4.29 -11.19 16.61
N PRO A 9 -5.47 -11.67 16.17
CA PRO A 9 -6.42 -10.88 15.39
C PRO A 9 -6.82 -9.55 16.05
N ALA A 10 -7.04 -9.54 17.37
CA ALA A 10 -7.39 -8.32 18.10
C ALA A 10 -6.24 -7.30 18.11
N ARG A 11 -4.99 -7.77 18.22
CA ARG A 11 -3.80 -6.90 18.16
C ARG A 11 -3.64 -6.32 16.76
N TRP A 12 -3.84 -7.14 15.73
CA TRP A 12 -3.81 -6.70 14.34
C TRP A 12 -4.88 -5.64 14.08
N GLN A 13 -6.13 -5.88 14.48
CA GLN A 13 -7.23 -4.93 14.30
C GLN A 13 -6.93 -3.60 14.99
N LYS A 14 -6.45 -3.63 16.24
CA LYS A 14 -6.10 -2.40 16.98
C LYS A 14 -5.00 -1.61 16.27
N ALA A 15 -3.94 -2.28 15.81
CA ALA A 15 -2.85 -1.63 15.07
C ALA A 15 -3.37 -1.02 13.75
N PHE A 16 -4.24 -1.74 13.04
CA PHE A 16 -4.85 -1.27 11.81
C PHE A 16 -5.71 -0.02 12.03
N GLU A 17 -6.58 0.00 13.04
CA GLU A 17 -7.43 1.17 13.34
C GLU A 17 -6.61 2.39 13.81
N VAL A 18 -5.50 2.17 14.54
CA VAL A 18 -4.57 3.26 14.90
C VAL A 18 -3.94 3.88 13.65
N LEU A 19 -3.47 3.03 12.73
CA LEU A 19 -2.80 3.47 11.50
C LEU A 19 -3.74 4.20 10.55
N THR A 20 -4.94 3.66 10.33
CA THR A 20 -5.96 4.31 9.49
C THR A 20 -6.47 5.59 10.12
N GLY A 21 -6.60 5.63 11.46
CA GLY A 21 -6.91 6.85 12.20
C GLY A 21 -5.85 7.95 12.04
N ARG A 22 -4.55 7.60 12.09
CA ARG A 22 -3.43 8.54 11.90
C ARG A 22 -3.46 9.18 10.51
N THR A 23 -3.66 8.37 9.48
CA THR A 23 -3.66 8.84 8.09
C THR A 23 -4.98 9.49 7.66
N ALA A 24 -6.05 9.39 8.46
CA ALA A 24 -7.38 9.90 8.11
C ALA A 24 -7.38 11.40 7.76
N GLY A 25 -6.54 12.20 8.44
CA GLY A 25 -6.41 13.64 8.18
C GLY A 25 -5.80 13.99 6.82
N ARG A 26 -5.26 13.02 6.09
CA ARG A 26 -4.69 13.19 4.74
C ARG A 26 -5.73 13.09 3.62
N PHE A 27 -6.95 12.68 3.95
CA PHE A 27 -8.03 12.46 3.00
C PHE A 27 -9.18 13.46 3.23
N ALA A 28 -9.92 13.80 2.16
CA ALA A 28 -11.14 14.61 2.26
C ALA A 28 -12.22 13.90 3.12
N ARG A 29 -13.12 14.66 3.76
CA ARG A 29 -14.00 14.24 4.88
C ARG A 29 -14.74 12.88 4.76
N VAL A 30 -15.03 12.39 3.56
CA VAL A 30 -15.72 11.08 3.32
C VAL A 30 -14.77 9.93 2.97
N ALA A 31 -13.54 10.23 2.59
CA ALA A 31 -12.57 9.27 2.11
C ALA A 31 -11.89 8.40 3.21
N PRO A 32 -11.76 8.78 4.50
CA PRO A 32 -11.09 7.94 5.50
C PRO A 32 -11.71 6.55 5.69
N ARG A 33 -13.04 6.45 5.81
CA ARG A 33 -13.73 5.16 5.91
C ARG A 33 -13.48 4.31 4.66
N ARG A 34 -13.53 4.95 3.50
CA ARG A 34 -13.35 4.29 2.22
C ARG A 34 -11.93 3.79 2.00
N VAL A 35 -10.91 4.52 2.47
CA VAL A 35 -9.51 4.07 2.46
C VAL A 35 -9.34 2.86 3.33
N ARG A 36 -9.89 2.89 4.56
CA ARG A 36 -9.91 1.74 5.46
C ARG A 36 -10.51 0.51 4.78
N ASP A 37 -11.69 0.68 4.21
CA ASP A 37 -12.44 -0.39 3.56
C ASP A 37 -11.73 -0.94 2.30
N LEU A 38 -11.10 -0.05 1.52
CA LEU A 38 -10.23 -0.43 0.41
C LEU A 38 -9.04 -1.28 0.88
N VAL A 39 -8.33 -0.86 1.93
CA VAL A 39 -7.18 -1.60 2.44
C VAL A 39 -7.60 -2.97 3.00
N LEU A 40 -8.71 -3.04 3.74
CA LEU A 40 -9.26 -4.31 4.19
C LEU A 40 -9.66 -5.21 3.01
N GLY A 41 -10.27 -4.65 1.97
CA GLY A 41 -10.60 -5.36 0.74
C GLY A 41 -9.35 -5.86 0.00
N LEU A 42 -8.24 -5.12 0.04
CA LEU A 42 -6.95 -5.55 -0.51
C LEU A 42 -6.28 -6.66 0.32
N LEU A 43 -6.51 -6.70 1.63
CA LEU A 43 -5.97 -7.71 2.55
C LEU A 43 -6.87 -8.96 2.74
N SER A 44 -8.12 -8.91 2.26
CA SER A 44 -9.07 -10.03 2.37
C SER A 44 -8.72 -11.23 1.47
N ASP A 45 -9.49 -12.32 1.56
CA ASP A 45 -9.35 -13.48 0.69
C ASP A 45 -10.14 -13.36 -0.64
N LEU A 46 -10.51 -12.13 -1.04
CA LEU A 46 -11.21 -11.90 -2.31
C LEU A 46 -10.39 -12.45 -3.49
N PRO A 47 -10.96 -13.31 -4.35
CA PRO A 47 -10.22 -13.92 -5.46
C PRO A 47 -9.79 -12.87 -6.51
N ARG A 48 -10.51 -11.75 -6.61
CA ARG A 48 -10.17 -10.63 -7.49
C ARG A 48 -10.21 -9.31 -6.73
N LYS A 49 -9.09 -8.59 -6.73
CA LYS A 49 -8.96 -7.27 -6.11
C LYS A 49 -9.17 -6.18 -7.15
N ASN A 50 -10.43 -5.83 -7.40
CA ASN A 50 -10.80 -4.69 -8.24
C ASN A 50 -11.86 -3.83 -7.51
N CYS A 51 -12.17 -2.64 -8.04
CA CYS A 51 -13.12 -1.73 -7.38
C CYS A 51 -14.50 -2.35 -7.18
N TRP A 52 -14.95 -3.21 -8.09
CA TRP A 52 -16.26 -3.87 -8.02
C TRP A 52 -16.31 -4.90 -6.89
N SER A 53 -15.39 -5.87 -6.92
CA SER A 53 -15.33 -6.93 -5.91
C SER A 53 -15.06 -6.39 -4.51
N ILE A 54 -14.29 -5.31 -4.39
CA ILE A 54 -14.07 -4.64 -3.11
C ILE A 54 -15.34 -3.90 -2.66
N ALA A 55 -16.02 -3.18 -3.55
CA ALA A 55 -17.28 -2.51 -3.22
C ALA A 55 -18.35 -3.50 -2.74
N GLU A 56 -18.53 -4.63 -3.44
CA GLU A 56 -19.44 -5.69 -3.03
C GLU A 56 -19.09 -6.25 -1.66
N TRP A 57 -17.79 -6.50 -1.41
CA TRP A 57 -17.30 -7.05 -0.15
C TRP A 57 -17.56 -6.14 1.05
N VAL A 58 -17.54 -4.81 0.85
CA VAL A 58 -17.82 -3.81 1.90
C VAL A 58 -19.30 -3.44 1.99
N GLY A 59 -20.16 -4.08 1.18
CA GLY A 59 -21.61 -3.88 1.18
C GLY A 59 -22.10 -2.67 0.37
N GLU A 60 -21.29 -2.13 -0.54
CA GLU A 60 -21.71 -1.06 -1.45
C GLU A 60 -22.41 -1.61 -2.69
N ALA A 61 -23.46 -0.91 -3.14
CA ALA A 61 -24.25 -1.31 -4.31
C ALA A 61 -23.54 -1.07 -5.66
N CYS A 62 -22.50 -0.25 -5.70
CA CYS A 62 -21.79 0.13 -6.91
C CYS A 62 -20.31 0.46 -6.61
N PRO A 63 -19.41 0.35 -7.61
CA PRO A 63 -17.98 0.61 -7.43
C PRO A 63 -17.62 2.10 -7.36
N ASP A 64 -18.58 2.99 -7.61
CA ASP A 64 -18.37 4.42 -7.88
C ASP A 64 -17.57 5.10 -6.77
N GLY A 65 -17.85 4.75 -5.52
CA GLY A 65 -17.14 5.31 -4.40
C GLY A 65 -15.65 4.91 -4.40
N VAL A 66 -15.35 3.61 -4.54
CA VAL A 66 -13.96 3.10 -4.62
C VAL A 66 -13.23 3.66 -5.85
N GLN A 67 -13.91 3.75 -6.99
CA GLN A 67 -13.37 4.37 -8.20
C GLN A 67 -13.11 5.87 -8.01
N HIS A 68 -14.01 6.58 -7.32
CA HIS A 68 -13.81 7.98 -6.99
C HIS A 68 -12.57 8.17 -6.12
N LEU A 69 -12.37 7.34 -5.10
CA LEU A 69 -11.18 7.38 -4.25
C LEU A 69 -9.88 7.24 -5.06
N LEU A 70 -9.83 6.28 -5.99
CA LEU A 70 -8.63 5.99 -6.76
C LEU A 70 -8.39 6.93 -7.94
N GLY A 71 -9.44 7.48 -8.54
CA GLY A 71 -9.35 8.22 -9.80
C GLY A 71 -9.63 9.72 -9.70
N ARG A 72 -10.29 10.20 -8.63
CA ARG A 72 -10.79 11.59 -8.54
C ARG A 72 -10.51 12.28 -7.21
N ALA A 73 -10.49 11.53 -6.11
CA ALA A 73 -10.23 12.09 -4.79
C ALA A 73 -8.81 12.66 -4.73
N ARG A 74 -8.69 13.86 -4.14
CA ARG A 74 -7.38 14.47 -3.87
C ARG A 74 -6.93 14.07 -2.47
N TRP A 75 -5.73 13.52 -2.41
CA TRP A 75 -5.02 13.19 -1.18
C TRP A 75 -3.52 13.29 -1.47
N ASP A 76 -2.76 13.54 -0.42
CA ASP A 76 -1.31 13.73 -0.51
C ASP A 76 -0.63 12.39 -0.18
N ALA A 77 -0.12 11.72 -1.20
CA ALA A 77 0.48 10.40 -1.05
C ALA A 77 1.80 10.44 -0.28
N ASP A 78 2.54 11.54 -0.38
CA ASP A 78 3.84 11.71 0.29
C ASP A 78 3.59 11.91 1.79
N ARG A 79 2.61 12.73 2.16
CA ARG A 79 2.20 12.87 3.58
C ARG A 79 1.64 11.60 4.20
N VAL A 80 0.94 10.77 3.42
CA VAL A 80 0.55 9.43 3.91
C VAL A 80 1.79 8.57 4.12
N CYS A 81 2.77 8.62 3.23
CA CYS A 81 4.03 7.90 3.39
C CYS A 81 4.82 8.37 4.62
N ASP A 82 4.85 9.68 4.88
CA ASP A 82 5.46 10.26 6.09
C ASP A 82 4.80 9.72 7.38
N ASP A 83 3.46 9.71 7.44
CA ASP A 83 2.71 9.17 8.59
C ASP A 83 3.00 7.67 8.80
N LEU A 84 3.12 6.90 7.70
CA LEU A 84 3.47 5.48 7.75
C LEU A 84 4.91 5.29 8.24
N ARG A 85 5.87 6.10 7.75
CA ARG A 85 7.28 6.07 8.17
C ARG A 85 7.40 6.34 9.66
N GLU A 86 6.73 7.37 10.17
CA GLU A 86 6.71 7.68 11.61
C GLU A 86 6.12 6.52 12.42
N TYR A 87 4.99 5.96 11.98
CA TYR A 87 4.38 4.81 12.65
C TYR A 87 5.31 3.59 12.70
N VAL A 88 6.02 3.30 11.60
CA VAL A 88 7.01 2.22 11.53
C VAL A 88 8.15 2.46 12.52
N LEU A 89 8.70 3.68 12.59
CA LEU A 89 9.77 4.00 13.52
C LEU A 89 9.31 3.90 14.98
N GLU A 90 8.10 4.33 15.31
CA GLU A 90 7.57 4.17 16.68
C GLU A 90 7.45 2.69 17.11
N HIS A 91 7.04 1.82 16.18
CA HIS A 91 6.64 0.45 16.52
C HIS A 91 7.68 -0.62 16.21
N LEU A 92 8.56 -0.38 15.23
CA LEU A 92 9.51 -1.35 14.70
C LEU A 92 10.97 -0.90 14.83
N ARG A 93 11.26 0.32 15.30
CA ARG A 93 12.65 0.78 15.50
C ARG A 93 13.44 -0.21 16.34
N ASP A 94 14.65 -0.42 15.87
CA ASP A 94 15.67 -1.33 16.37
C ASP A 94 17.03 -0.71 16.02
N GLU A 95 18.01 -0.84 16.90
CA GLU A 95 19.37 -0.31 16.67
C GLU A 95 20.09 -1.08 15.56
N ASP A 96 19.76 -2.36 15.40
CA ASP A 96 20.31 -3.23 14.37
C ASP A 96 19.48 -3.24 13.08
N ALA A 97 18.49 -2.34 12.95
CA ALA A 97 17.69 -2.24 11.74
C ALA A 97 18.53 -1.75 10.55
N VAL A 98 18.28 -2.34 9.39
CA VAL A 98 18.88 -1.93 8.12
C VAL A 98 17.83 -1.32 7.20
N LEU A 99 18.29 -0.44 6.32
CA LEU A 99 17.50 0.08 5.21
C LEU A 99 17.84 -0.70 3.95
N VAL A 100 16.84 -1.33 3.35
CA VAL A 100 16.96 -2.07 2.10
C VAL A 100 16.37 -1.22 0.99
N VAL A 101 17.16 -0.99 -0.06
CA VAL A 101 16.72 -0.34 -1.29
C VAL A 101 16.54 -1.42 -2.34
N ASP A 102 15.36 -1.50 -2.93
CA ASP A 102 15.06 -2.48 -3.97
C ASP A 102 14.11 -1.89 -5.01
N GLU A 103 14.31 -2.28 -6.26
CA GLU A 103 13.46 -1.90 -7.38
C GLU A 103 12.49 -3.04 -7.71
N THR A 104 11.24 -2.72 -7.99
CA THR A 104 10.25 -3.70 -8.45
C THR A 104 9.57 -3.21 -9.71
N GLY A 105 9.64 -4.02 -10.76
CA GLY A 105 9.01 -3.75 -12.04
C GLY A 105 7.74 -4.57 -12.26
N ALA A 106 6.73 -3.95 -12.87
CA ALA A 106 5.55 -4.61 -13.37
C ALA A 106 5.37 -4.29 -14.87
N VAL A 107 5.47 -5.31 -15.72
CA VAL A 107 5.22 -5.16 -17.17
C VAL A 107 3.75 -4.79 -17.39
N LYS A 108 3.51 -3.81 -18.26
CA LYS A 108 2.16 -3.29 -18.56
C LYS A 108 1.90 -3.31 -20.06
N LYS A 109 0.62 -3.37 -20.41
CA LYS A 109 0.13 -3.09 -21.76
C LYS A 109 -0.60 -1.75 -21.73
N GLY A 110 -0.30 -0.88 -22.70
CA GLY A 110 -0.85 0.49 -22.77
C GLY A 110 -0.10 1.51 -21.92
N THR A 111 -0.66 2.73 -21.85
CA THR A 111 0.00 3.95 -21.34
C THR A 111 -0.74 4.61 -20.16
N HIS A 112 -1.82 4.01 -19.66
CA HIS A 112 -2.68 4.62 -18.63
C HIS A 112 -2.22 4.36 -17.19
N THR A 113 -1.26 3.46 -16.97
CA THR A 113 -0.72 3.21 -15.62
C THR A 113 0.28 4.32 -15.26
N VAL A 114 0.19 4.86 -14.04
CA VAL A 114 1.14 5.88 -13.55
C VAL A 114 2.58 5.35 -13.64
N GLY A 115 3.51 6.17 -14.13
CA GLY A 115 4.93 5.81 -14.25
C GLY A 115 5.25 4.75 -15.30
N VAL A 116 4.28 4.36 -16.14
CA VAL A 116 4.54 3.39 -17.21
C VAL A 116 5.33 4.03 -18.36
N GLN A 117 6.43 3.41 -18.73
CA GLN A 117 7.26 3.82 -19.86
C GLN A 117 8.13 2.66 -20.34
N ARG A 118 8.86 2.87 -21.45
CA ARG A 118 9.90 1.92 -21.89
C ARG A 118 11.15 2.10 -21.02
N GLN A 119 11.39 1.12 -20.15
CA GLN A 119 12.52 1.14 -19.23
C GLN A 119 12.98 -0.29 -18.93
N TYR A 120 14.21 -0.43 -18.44
CA TYR A 120 14.69 -1.72 -17.98
C TYR A 120 13.87 -2.17 -16.77
N THR A 121 13.42 -3.42 -16.78
CA THR A 121 12.75 -4.03 -15.62
C THR A 121 13.45 -5.33 -15.28
N GLY A 122 13.97 -5.44 -14.06
CA GLY A 122 14.62 -6.65 -13.58
C GLY A 122 13.73 -7.88 -13.72
N THR A 123 12.41 -7.74 -13.53
CA THR A 123 11.43 -8.82 -13.64
C THR A 123 11.37 -9.44 -15.04
N ALA A 124 11.60 -8.66 -16.11
CA ALA A 124 11.63 -9.18 -17.48
C ALA A 124 13.05 -9.36 -18.04
N GLY A 125 14.08 -8.89 -17.33
CA GLY A 125 15.49 -8.93 -17.74
C GLY A 125 15.81 -8.11 -19.01
N ARG A 126 14.94 -7.18 -19.40
CA ARG A 126 15.05 -6.39 -20.63
C ARG A 126 14.33 -5.05 -20.51
N ILE A 127 14.55 -4.19 -21.51
CA ILE A 127 13.75 -2.99 -21.71
C ILE A 127 12.39 -3.39 -22.29
N ASP A 128 11.32 -3.08 -21.56
CA ASP A 128 9.94 -3.32 -21.97
C ASP A 128 9.05 -2.16 -21.48
N ASN A 129 7.79 -2.14 -21.87
CA ASN A 129 6.82 -1.20 -21.30
C ASN A 129 6.45 -1.65 -19.88
N ALA A 130 6.96 -0.95 -18.88
CA ALA A 130 6.83 -1.33 -17.49
C ALA A 130 6.61 -0.10 -16.60
N GLN A 131 5.94 -0.32 -15.47
CA GLN A 131 6.01 0.56 -14.32
C GLN A 131 7.11 0.01 -13.42
N VAL A 132 8.07 0.83 -13.03
CA VAL A 132 9.14 0.46 -12.09
C VAL A 132 9.01 1.38 -10.90
N ALA A 133 9.15 0.83 -9.70
CA ALA A 133 9.13 1.59 -8.46
C ALA A 133 10.34 1.19 -7.64
N VAL A 134 11.02 2.16 -7.04
CA VAL A 134 12.08 1.93 -6.06
C VAL A 134 11.49 2.09 -4.67
N TYR A 135 11.69 1.11 -3.80
CA TYR A 135 11.19 1.11 -2.44
C TYR A 135 12.35 1.18 -1.45
N LEU A 136 12.15 1.96 -0.38
CA LEU A 136 12.98 1.92 0.82
C LEU A 136 12.25 1.12 1.89
N VAL A 137 12.87 0.07 2.40
CA VAL A 137 12.29 -0.84 3.40
C VAL A 137 13.12 -0.81 4.67
N HIS A 138 12.47 -0.50 5.80
CA HIS A 138 13.05 -0.72 7.12
C HIS A 138 12.93 -2.20 7.46
N ALA A 139 14.03 -2.86 7.83
CA ALA A 139 14.05 -4.25 8.26
C ALA A 139 14.85 -4.42 9.55
N GLY A 140 14.22 -4.96 10.60
CA GLY A 140 14.85 -5.26 11.88
C GLY A 140 14.21 -6.46 12.57
N ILE A 141 14.66 -6.80 13.80
CA ILE A 141 14.18 -8.01 14.47
C ILE A 141 12.70 -7.92 14.88
N ARG A 142 12.16 -6.71 14.95
CA ARG A 142 10.75 -6.43 15.31
C ARG A 142 9.81 -6.57 14.12
N GLY A 143 10.31 -6.50 12.89
CA GLY A 143 9.53 -6.60 11.66
C GLY A 143 10.16 -5.82 10.51
N HIS A 144 9.41 -5.74 9.40
CA HIS A 144 9.80 -4.97 8.23
C HIS A 144 8.60 -4.23 7.63
N ALA A 145 8.86 -3.08 7.00
CA ALA A 145 7.85 -2.30 6.31
C ALA A 145 8.50 -1.36 5.27
N ALA A 146 7.81 -1.12 4.15
CA ALA A 146 8.17 -0.05 3.24
C ALA A 146 7.94 1.31 3.94
N VAL A 147 8.95 2.18 3.87
CA VAL A 147 9.00 3.49 4.53
C VAL A 147 9.22 4.63 3.54
N ASP A 148 9.50 4.31 2.27
CA ASP A 148 9.55 5.28 1.18
C ASP A 148 9.33 4.60 -0.18
N ARG A 149 9.00 5.39 -1.21
CA ARG A 149 8.87 4.93 -2.59
C ARG A 149 9.15 6.05 -3.58
N GLU A 150 9.72 5.70 -4.73
CA GLU A 150 9.80 6.55 -5.92
C GLU A 150 9.31 5.78 -7.15
N LEU A 151 8.66 6.47 -8.10
CA LEU A 151 8.03 5.90 -9.30
C LEU A 151 8.73 6.32 -10.60
#